data_AF-A0AAX6SIX9-F1
#
_entry.id   AF-A0AAX6SIX9-F1
#
_cell.length_a   1.000
_cell.length_b   1.000
_cell.length_c   1.000
_cell.angle_alpha   90.00
_cell.angle_beta   90.00
_cell.angle_gamma   90.00
#
_symmetry.space_group_name_H-M   'P 1'
#
loop_
_entity.id
_entity.type
_entity.pdbx_description
1 polymer ?
#
loop_
_entity_poly.entity_id
_entity_poly.type
_entity_poly.pdbx_seq_one_letter_code
_entity_poly.pdbx_strand_id
1 'polypeptide(L)'
;MIFQKEYTRDPRASLPRHVPSRRFLSSSEDGPSSHSGHSSLSERDVTRSLQKGIRHRILYLSEQLRVEKASQDENMMNYLKLVTSADRHQAAHIWQAFERVNQHTSATISNIECRLRQCYQQLLELEGHRPKGPALKADIGLDDREQPGGPGIAGACVPETYPSCPSWQRALLLHRAKEELAEVRSSCSSLQGAYQRLQDKYLTDLPVSLESLQEHRYRQALVVGQMDGHLQQHRDEIYHFQQGLACSEEKMAYLSYEQAKELWGVVEVLKGRLAKLEALQQATQVAVTARVWSGPRELLPCLMSLLLVLACAVLACVSTVCSCPLPQAAWHLRMFIMLTVLGLGALAWQKQRATAATDWQVWVPSRWRLDAKNSRPSSGGPHGAGVLPA
;
A
#
# COMPACT_ATOMS: atom_id res chain seq x y z
N MET A 1 -17.73 -13.83 9.17
CA MET A 1 -16.72 -14.54 9.98
C MET A 1 -15.68 -15.08 9.01
N ILE A 2 -14.38 -15.00 9.36
CA ILE A 2 -13.18 -15.47 8.61
C ILE A 2 -12.79 -14.52 7.44
N PHE A 3 -11.58 -13.96 7.28
CA PHE A 3 -10.23 -14.30 7.77
C PHE A 3 -9.51 -13.10 8.42
N GLN A 4 -9.03 -13.31 9.65
CA GLN A 4 -7.73 -12.81 10.09
C GLN A 4 -6.67 -13.31 9.10
N LYS A 5 -5.87 -12.41 8.52
CA LYS A 5 -4.52 -12.78 8.09
C LYS A 5 -3.55 -12.21 9.11
N GLU A 6 -3.12 -13.14 9.95
CA GLU A 6 -2.00 -13.04 10.86
C GLU A 6 -0.73 -12.68 10.09
N TYR A 7 -0.26 -11.45 10.23
CA TYR A 7 1.09 -11.06 9.81
C TYR A 7 2.02 -11.20 11.00
N THR A 8 2.80 -12.27 10.92
CA THR A 8 3.86 -12.65 11.82
C THR A 8 5.01 -11.63 11.74
N ARG A 9 5.33 -11.07 12.91
CA ARG A 9 6.67 -10.81 13.46
C ARG A 9 7.76 -10.34 12.47
N ASP A 10 8.13 -9.06 12.62
CA ASP A 10 9.39 -8.43 12.19
C ASP A 10 10.63 -9.34 12.32
N PRO A 11 11.60 -9.16 11.42
CA PRO A 11 12.99 -9.02 11.83
C PRO A 11 13.55 -7.68 11.32
N ARG A 12 13.25 -6.58 12.02
CA ARG A 12 14.13 -5.40 12.03
C ARG A 12 15.33 -5.70 12.93
N ALA A 13 16.32 -6.39 12.37
CA ALA A 13 17.65 -6.47 12.97
C ALA A 13 18.68 -6.65 11.87
N SER A 14 19.08 -5.54 11.25
CA SER A 14 20.45 -5.26 10.78
C SER A 14 20.44 -4.08 9.81
N LEU A 15 21.49 -3.26 9.92
CA LEU A 15 21.95 -2.21 9.00
C LEU A 15 21.52 -0.75 9.29
N PRO A 16 22.45 0.19 9.13
CA PRO A 16 22.80 1.12 10.20
C PRO A 16 22.26 2.53 9.97
N ARG A 17 21.87 3.17 11.07
CA ARG A 17 21.70 4.63 11.14
C ARG A 17 23.08 5.30 11.05
N HIS A 18 23.52 5.67 9.85
CA HIS A 18 24.62 6.63 9.71
C HIS A 18 24.07 8.05 9.73
N VAL A 19 24.08 8.64 10.93
CA VAL A 19 24.09 10.09 11.13
C VAL A 19 25.53 10.56 10.91
N PRO A 20 25.81 11.55 10.05
CA PRO A 20 27.11 12.19 10.07
C PRO A 20 27.12 13.21 11.21
N SER A 21 27.65 12.78 12.36
CA SER A 21 28.01 13.65 13.47
C SER A 21 29.30 14.40 13.09
N ARG A 22 29.22 15.72 12.93
CA ARG A 22 30.38 16.59 12.74
C ARG A 22 31.27 16.50 13.98
N ARG A 23 32.43 15.87 13.85
CA ARG A 23 33.54 15.99 14.79
C ARG A 23 34.64 16.78 14.09
N PHE A 24 34.73 18.07 14.39
CA PHE A 24 35.91 18.86 14.08
C PHE A 24 37.02 18.41 15.04
N LEU A 25 38.12 17.92 14.47
CA LEU A 25 39.41 17.92 15.15
C LEU A 25 40.37 18.77 14.32
N SER A 26 40.91 19.75 15.02
CA SER A 26 41.98 20.65 14.60
C SER A 26 43.27 19.86 14.40
N SER A 27 44.03 20.17 13.34
CA SER A 27 45.47 19.93 13.27
C SER A 27 46.12 21.13 12.60
N SER A 28 46.99 21.78 13.36
CA SER A 28 47.83 22.92 13.03
C SER A 28 49.03 22.46 12.21
N GLU A 29 49.35 23.13 11.09
CA GLU A 29 50.72 23.52 10.69
C GLU A 29 50.66 24.78 9.81
N ASP A 30 51.55 25.73 10.11
CA ASP A 30 51.67 27.06 9.52
C ASP A 30 52.32 27.07 8.12
N GLY A 31 51.88 28.00 7.28
CA GLY A 31 52.56 28.38 6.03
C GLY A 31 51.73 29.37 5.20
N PRO A 32 52.20 30.62 4.97
CA PRO A 32 51.41 31.62 4.27
C PRO A 32 51.64 31.53 2.75
N SER A 33 50.67 31.05 2.00
CA SER A 33 50.62 31.28 0.55
C SER A 33 49.19 31.33 0.01
N SER A 34 48.83 32.53 -0.45
CA SER A 34 47.98 32.85 -1.61
C SER A 34 46.94 31.82 -2.08
N HIS A 35 45.76 31.74 -1.46
CA HIS A 35 44.63 30.98 -2.02
C HIS A 35 43.27 31.68 -1.82
N SER A 36 43.11 32.88 -2.38
CA SER A 36 41.79 33.52 -2.55
C SER A 36 41.08 33.01 -3.83
N GLY A 37 40.93 31.68 -3.94
CA GLY A 37 40.35 31.04 -5.14
C GLY A 37 39.66 29.70 -4.90
N HIS A 38 40.06 28.93 -3.89
CA HIS A 38 39.55 27.56 -3.67
C HIS A 38 38.22 27.49 -2.94
N SER A 39 37.89 28.48 -2.10
CA SER A 39 36.62 28.51 -1.34
C SER A 39 35.40 28.60 -2.26
N SER A 40 35.49 29.35 -3.36
CA SER A 40 34.39 29.55 -4.31
C SER A 40 34.08 28.32 -5.18
N LEU A 41 35.04 27.40 -5.34
CA LEU A 41 34.87 26.19 -6.13
C LEU A 41 34.15 25.12 -5.29
N SER A 42 34.61 24.93 -4.05
CA SER A 42 34.01 24.03 -3.06
C SER A 42 32.56 24.41 -2.73
N GLU A 43 32.27 25.69 -2.54
CA GLU A 43 30.90 26.17 -2.26
C GLU A 43 29.94 25.84 -3.41
N ARG A 44 30.38 26.03 -4.67
CA ARG A 44 29.60 25.65 -5.86
C ARG A 44 29.39 24.14 -5.99
N ASP A 45 30.37 23.32 -5.61
CA ASP A 45 30.23 21.85 -5.59
C ASP A 45 29.24 21.41 -4.52
N VAL A 46 29.27 22.03 -3.33
CA VAL A 46 28.32 21.77 -2.24
C VAL A 46 26.90 22.14 -2.66
N THR A 47 26.67 23.32 -3.24
CA THR A 47 25.34 23.73 -3.74
C THR A 47 24.83 22.79 -4.82
N ARG A 48 25.67 22.36 -5.76
CA ARG A 48 25.29 21.38 -6.80
C ARG A 48 24.92 20.02 -6.21
N SER A 49 25.66 19.54 -5.21
CA SER A 49 25.37 18.27 -4.54
C SER A 49 24.05 18.32 -3.76
N LEU A 50 23.77 19.43 -3.08
CA LEU A 50 22.52 19.68 -2.35
C LEU A 50 21.33 19.76 -3.31
N GLN A 51 21.48 20.49 -4.42
CA GLN A 51 20.48 20.60 -5.47
C GLN A 51 20.14 19.22 -6.08
N LYS A 52 21.16 18.39 -6.32
CA LYS A 52 20.98 17.01 -6.77
C LYS A 52 20.22 16.17 -5.74
N GLY A 53 20.54 16.33 -4.46
CA GLY A 53 19.83 15.66 -3.36
C GLY A 53 18.35 16.04 -3.28
N ILE A 54 18.03 17.34 -3.40
CA ILE A 54 16.65 17.83 -3.39
C ILE A 54 15.89 17.33 -4.63
N ARG A 55 16.49 17.39 -5.82
CA ARG A 55 15.88 16.82 -7.05
C ARG A 55 15.57 15.34 -6.90
N HIS A 56 16.48 14.55 -6.33
CA HIS A 56 16.23 13.15 -6.04
C HIS A 56 15.08 12.96 -5.04
N ARG A 57 15.01 13.80 -3.99
CA ARG A 57 13.92 13.76 -3.01
C ARG A 57 12.56 14.09 -3.62
N ILE A 58 12.51 15.04 -4.55
CA ILE A 58 11.30 15.38 -5.31
C ILE A 58 10.83 14.19 -6.13
N LEU A 59 11.73 13.53 -6.88
CA LEU A 59 11.40 12.34 -7.66
C LEU A 59 10.84 11.23 -6.76
N TYR A 60 11.53 10.94 -5.65
CA TYR A 60 11.10 9.93 -4.68
C TYR A 60 9.71 10.23 -4.10
N LEU A 61 9.47 11.46 -3.64
CA LEU A 61 8.18 11.84 -3.06
C LEU A 61 7.06 11.88 -4.10
N SER A 62 7.37 12.24 -5.35
CA SER A 62 6.40 12.24 -6.44
C SER A 62 5.98 10.81 -6.79
N GLU A 63 6.92 9.87 -6.82
CA GLU A 63 6.63 8.46 -7.04
C GLU A 63 5.83 7.87 -5.87
N GLN A 64 6.18 8.23 -4.63
CA GLN A 64 5.41 7.82 -3.46
C GLN A 64 3.97 8.38 -3.51
N LEU A 65 3.79 9.63 -3.95
CA LEU A 65 2.46 10.22 -4.15
C LEU A 65 1.65 9.47 -5.22
N ARG A 66 2.30 9.08 -6.32
CA ARG A 66 1.68 8.31 -7.41
C ARG A 66 1.18 6.96 -6.90
N VAL A 67 2.01 6.25 -6.14
CA VAL A 67 1.65 4.94 -5.56
C VAL A 67 0.50 5.08 -4.55
N GLU A 68 0.55 6.08 -3.66
CA GLU A 68 -0.50 6.28 -2.66
C GLU A 68 -1.84 6.64 -3.33
N LYS A 69 -1.84 7.51 -4.36
CA LYS A 69 -3.06 7.82 -5.14
C LYS A 69 -3.61 6.58 -5.87
N ALA A 70 -2.75 5.78 -6.49
CA ALA A 70 -3.17 4.53 -7.12
C ALA A 70 -3.78 3.54 -6.11
N SER A 71 -3.21 3.43 -4.90
CA SER A 71 -3.80 2.60 -3.84
C SER A 71 -5.13 3.14 -3.33
N GLN A 72 -5.31 4.46 -3.31
CA GLN A 72 -6.58 5.09 -2.94
C GLN A 72 -7.67 4.76 -3.97
N ASP A 73 -7.34 4.81 -5.27
CA ASP A 73 -8.24 4.44 -6.37
C ASP A 73 -8.62 2.96 -6.32
N GLU A 74 -7.65 2.08 -6.07
CA GLU A 74 -7.90 0.63 -5.90
C GLU A 74 -8.79 0.37 -4.67
N ASN A 75 -8.54 1.06 -3.55
CA ASN A 75 -9.38 0.97 -2.36
C ASN A 75 -10.81 1.46 -2.63
N MET A 76 -10.98 2.54 -3.40
CA MET A 76 -12.28 3.06 -3.80
C MET A 76 -13.03 2.06 -4.69
N MET A 77 -12.34 1.45 -5.67
CA MET A 77 -12.92 0.42 -6.53
C MET A 77 -13.36 -0.81 -5.73
N ASN A 78 -12.52 -1.27 -4.80
CA ASN A 78 -12.83 -2.38 -3.91
C ASN A 78 -14.03 -2.05 -3.01
N TYR A 79 -14.09 -0.84 -2.44
CA TYR A 79 -15.24 -0.37 -1.67
C TYR A 79 -16.54 -0.42 -2.48
N LEU A 80 -16.53 0.12 -3.71
CA LEU A 80 -17.70 0.11 -4.58
C LEU A 80 -18.16 -1.32 -4.89
N LYS A 81 -17.21 -2.22 -5.21
CA LYS A 81 -17.52 -3.62 -5.45
C LYS A 81 -18.14 -4.29 -4.22
N LEU A 82 -17.55 -4.09 -3.04
CA LEU A 82 -18.07 -4.64 -1.78
C LEU A 82 -19.47 -4.12 -1.45
N VAL A 83 -19.70 -2.81 -1.58
CA VAL A 83 -20.98 -2.18 -1.26
C VAL A 83 -22.10 -2.60 -2.21
N THR A 84 -21.79 -2.85 -3.49
CA THR A 84 -22.79 -3.32 -4.47
C THR A 84 -23.31 -4.72 -4.19
N SER A 85 -22.52 -5.57 -3.54
CA SER A 85 -22.91 -6.94 -3.17
C SER A 85 -23.39 -7.10 -1.72
N ALA A 86 -23.30 -6.06 -0.91
CA ALA A 86 -23.53 -6.13 0.53
C ALA A 86 -24.99 -5.83 0.92
N ASP A 87 -25.45 -6.48 1.99
CA ASP A 87 -26.72 -6.12 2.63
C ASP A 87 -26.64 -4.77 3.38
N ARG A 88 -27.78 -4.21 3.81
CA ARG A 88 -27.84 -2.89 4.47
C ARG A 88 -26.98 -2.80 5.74
N HIS A 89 -26.84 -3.88 6.50
CA HIS A 89 -26.10 -3.87 7.75
C HIS A 89 -24.59 -4.04 7.50
N GLN A 90 -24.20 -4.87 6.55
CA GLN A 90 -22.83 -5.02 6.08
C GLN A 90 -22.31 -3.75 5.40
N ALA A 91 -23.15 -3.07 4.61
CA ALA A 91 -22.80 -1.80 3.96
C ALA A 91 -22.35 -0.72 4.97
N ALA A 92 -23.00 -0.64 6.14
CA ALA A 92 -22.61 0.29 7.19
C ALA A 92 -21.21 -0.03 7.76
N HIS A 93 -20.90 -1.30 7.99
CA HIS A 93 -19.58 -1.73 8.44
C HIS A 93 -18.49 -1.54 7.37
N ILE A 94 -18.81 -1.82 6.10
CA ILE A 94 -17.92 -1.60 4.95
C ILE A 94 -17.59 -0.11 4.81
N TRP A 95 -18.58 0.76 4.94
CA TRP A 95 -18.37 2.22 4.93
C TRP A 95 -17.47 2.68 6.07
N GLN A 96 -17.69 2.20 7.30
CA GLN A 96 -16.85 2.60 8.44
C GLN A 96 -15.41 2.07 8.35
N ALA A 97 -15.19 0.95 7.66
CA ALA A 97 -13.85 0.44 7.35
C ALA A 97 -13.19 1.30 6.26
N PHE A 98 -13.91 1.61 5.17
CA PHE A 98 -13.44 2.48 4.11
C PHE A 98 -13.07 3.87 4.62
N GLU A 99 -13.92 4.49 5.44
CA GLU A 99 -13.70 5.82 5.98
C GLU A 99 -12.40 5.91 6.80
N ARG A 100 -12.09 4.89 7.61
CA ARG A 100 -10.82 4.83 8.35
C ARG A 100 -9.60 4.74 7.42
N VAL A 101 -9.68 3.91 6.38
CA VAL A 101 -8.60 3.78 5.38
C VAL A 101 -8.45 5.08 4.58
N ASN A 102 -9.57 5.72 4.24
CA ASN A 102 -9.60 6.98 3.51
C ASN A 102 -9.00 8.13 4.32
N GLN A 103 -9.27 8.20 5.63
CA GLN A 103 -8.65 9.20 6.52
C GLN A 103 -7.13 9.03 6.59
N HIS A 104 -6.64 7.78 6.73
CA HIS A 104 -5.21 7.51 6.77
C HIS A 104 -4.51 7.86 5.44
N THR A 105 -5.07 7.41 4.31
CA THR A 105 -4.53 7.69 2.97
C THR A 105 -4.55 9.20 2.68
N SER A 106 -5.65 9.89 2.99
CA SER A 106 -5.75 11.34 2.84
C SER A 106 -4.71 12.12 3.67
N ALA A 107 -4.49 11.71 4.93
CA ALA A 107 -3.46 12.31 5.77
C ALA A 107 -2.04 12.07 5.20
N THR A 108 -1.80 10.87 4.67
CA THR A 108 -0.52 10.49 4.05
C THR A 108 -0.26 11.29 2.78
N ILE A 109 -1.26 11.41 1.90
CA ILE A 109 -1.21 12.22 0.67
C ILE A 109 -0.91 13.68 1.01
N SER A 110 -1.65 14.28 1.94
CA SER A 110 -1.45 15.67 2.36
C SER A 110 -0.03 15.92 2.90
N ASN A 111 0.51 14.96 3.68
CA ASN A 111 1.89 15.02 4.17
C ASN A 111 2.91 14.99 3.01
N ILE A 112 2.76 14.05 2.07
CA ILE A 112 3.65 13.95 0.91
C ILE A 112 3.60 15.22 0.07
N GLU A 113 2.40 15.75 -0.20
CA GLU A 113 2.21 17.00 -0.96
C GLU A 113 2.84 18.21 -0.24
N CYS A 114 2.73 18.28 1.08
CA CYS A 114 3.38 19.33 1.87
C CYS A 114 4.91 19.26 1.77
N ARG A 115 5.49 18.07 1.86
CA ARG A 115 6.93 17.86 1.74
C ARG A 115 7.44 18.13 0.32
N LEU A 116 6.64 17.82 -0.70
CA LEU A 116 6.93 18.20 -2.08
C LEU A 116 7.00 19.72 -2.22
N ARG A 117 6.00 20.46 -1.72
CA ARG A 117 6.01 21.93 -1.70
C ARG A 117 7.28 22.47 -1.03
N GLN A 118 7.65 21.91 0.12
CA GLN A 118 8.88 22.29 0.82
C GLN A 118 10.14 22.03 -0.02
N CYS A 119 10.25 20.88 -0.69
CA CYS A 119 11.40 20.57 -1.54
C CYS A 119 11.50 21.51 -2.75
N TYR A 120 10.37 21.84 -3.38
CA TYR A 120 10.33 22.81 -4.48
C TYR A 120 10.74 24.20 -4.03
N GLN A 121 10.29 24.64 -2.84
CA GLN A 121 10.69 25.92 -2.27
C GLN A 121 12.19 25.98 -1.98
N GLN A 122 12.76 24.92 -1.39
CA GLN A 122 14.21 24.81 -1.16
C GLN A 122 15.02 24.80 -2.45
N LEU A 123 14.50 24.17 -3.51
CA LEU A 123 15.15 24.16 -4.82
C LEU A 123 15.17 25.57 -5.44
N LEU A 124 14.06 26.30 -5.31
CA LEU A 124 13.92 27.67 -5.81
C LEU A 124 14.82 28.65 -5.06
N GLU A 125 14.94 28.52 -3.74
CA GLU A 125 15.86 29.32 -2.92
C GLU A 125 17.32 29.10 -3.35
N LEU A 126 17.74 27.85 -3.56
CA LEU A 126 19.09 27.51 -4.02
C LEU A 126 19.38 27.98 -5.45
N GLU A 127 18.37 28.05 -6.31
CA GLU A 127 18.50 28.51 -7.70
C GLU A 127 18.42 30.05 -7.80
N GLY A 128 17.74 30.70 -6.85
CA GLY A 128 17.65 32.16 -6.70
C GLY A 128 18.94 32.82 -6.19
N HIS A 129 19.82 32.06 -5.53
CA HIS A 129 21.16 32.52 -5.12
C HIS A 129 22.22 32.47 -6.23
N ARG A 130 21.81 32.54 -7.51
CA ARG A 130 22.75 32.85 -8.59
C ARG A 130 23.16 34.32 -8.46
N PRO A 131 24.45 34.66 -8.28
CA PRO A 131 24.89 36.04 -8.22
C PRO A 131 24.65 36.69 -9.58
N LYS A 132 23.59 37.50 -9.68
CA LYS A 132 23.56 38.59 -10.66
C LYS A 132 24.65 39.57 -10.22
N GLY A 133 25.59 39.85 -11.13
CA GLY A 133 26.74 40.72 -10.88
C GLY A 133 26.35 42.10 -10.33
N PRO A 134 27.29 42.79 -9.66
CA PRO A 134 26.99 43.81 -8.68
C PRO A 134 26.50 45.11 -9.35
N ALA A 135 25.25 45.47 -9.08
CA ALA A 135 24.80 46.84 -9.19
C ALA A 135 25.23 47.57 -7.92
N LEU A 136 26.34 48.30 -8.01
CA LEU A 136 26.77 49.28 -7.02
C LEU A 136 25.59 50.22 -6.72
N LYS A 137 25.06 50.14 -5.51
CA LYS A 137 24.24 51.18 -4.92
C LYS A 137 25.02 51.69 -3.72
N ALA A 138 25.61 52.87 -3.90
CA ALA A 138 26.31 53.59 -2.86
C ALA A 138 25.32 54.05 -1.79
N ASP A 139 25.73 53.85 -0.54
CA ASP A 139 25.13 54.41 0.66
C ASP A 139 25.18 55.95 0.63
N ILE A 140 24.08 56.59 1.05
CA ILE A 140 24.13 57.86 1.75
C ILE A 140 23.30 57.67 3.03
N GLY A 141 24.01 57.67 4.15
CA GLY A 141 23.46 57.56 5.49
C GLY A 141 22.61 58.77 5.86
N LEU A 142 21.52 58.49 6.58
CA LEU A 142 20.85 59.45 7.45
C LEU A 142 21.43 59.24 8.85
N ASP A 143 22.15 60.24 9.35
CA ASP A 143 22.62 60.32 10.73
C ASP A 143 21.55 61.08 11.53
N ASP A 144 20.94 60.40 12.49
CA ASP A 144 20.12 60.99 13.56
C ASP A 144 20.96 60.96 14.84
N ARG A 145 21.36 62.14 15.34
CA ARG A 145 21.84 62.29 16.72
C ARG A 145 21.44 63.62 17.36
N GLU A 146 20.40 63.50 18.19
CA GLU A 146 20.14 64.10 19.52
C GLU A 146 20.41 65.61 19.80
N GLN A 147 19.30 66.33 20.13
CA GLN A 147 18.99 67.13 21.35
C GLN A 147 20.09 67.97 22.08
N PRO A 148 19.77 68.89 23.02
CA PRO A 148 18.56 69.71 23.31
C PRO A 148 18.88 71.20 23.66
N GLY A 149 17.82 72.00 23.91
CA GLY A 149 17.78 72.98 25.02
C GLY A 149 18.62 74.26 24.94
N GLY A 150 17.98 75.39 24.63
CA GLY A 150 18.43 76.71 25.09
C GLY A 150 17.70 77.10 26.39
N PRO A 151 18.42 77.61 27.39
CA PRO A 151 18.05 78.92 27.92
C PRO A 151 19.29 79.79 28.21
N GLY A 152 19.16 81.10 28.07
CA GLY A 152 20.15 82.03 28.61
C GLY A 152 20.35 83.30 27.80
N ILE A 153 19.44 84.24 27.98
CA ILE A 153 19.68 85.67 27.72
C ILE A 153 20.62 86.18 28.81
N ALA A 154 21.82 86.65 28.45
CA ALA A 154 22.56 87.67 29.21
C ALA A 154 23.75 88.20 28.41
N GLY A 155 23.91 89.52 28.38
CA GLY A 155 25.24 90.15 28.29
C GLY A 155 25.55 90.97 27.05
N ALA A 156 24.96 92.17 26.98
CA ALA A 156 25.58 93.44 26.56
C ALA A 156 26.72 93.44 25.50
N CYS A 157 26.43 94.04 24.33
CA CYS A 157 27.39 94.94 23.66
C CYS A 157 27.48 96.25 24.49
N VAL A 158 28.49 97.13 24.42
CA VAL A 158 29.32 97.73 23.34
C VAL A 158 30.57 98.33 24.10
N PRO A 159 31.69 98.84 23.51
CA PRO A 159 31.81 99.38 22.16
C PRO A 159 33.20 99.18 21.49
N GLU A 160 33.57 99.50 20.24
CA GLU A 160 33.13 100.36 19.13
C GLU A 160 33.82 99.85 17.82
N THR A 161 33.33 100.31 16.66
CA THR A 161 34.08 100.76 15.44
C THR A 161 33.66 100.12 14.10
N TYR A 162 33.00 100.94 13.27
CA TYR A 162 32.51 100.92 11.86
C TYR A 162 33.38 100.24 10.76
N PRO A 163 32.96 100.19 9.46
CA PRO A 163 31.63 100.00 8.83
C PRO A 163 31.59 98.90 7.72
N SER A 164 30.39 98.46 7.37
CA SER A 164 30.07 97.59 6.21
C SER A 164 30.55 98.15 4.86
N CYS A 165 31.12 97.28 4.02
CA CYS A 165 31.38 97.54 2.60
C CYS A 165 30.49 96.63 1.73
N PRO A 166 29.40 97.13 1.13
CA PRO A 166 28.43 96.30 0.38
C PRO A 166 28.97 95.76 -0.96
N SER A 167 30.18 96.13 -1.39
CA SER A 167 30.78 95.68 -2.66
C SER A 167 31.39 94.27 -2.58
N TRP A 168 32.15 93.98 -1.51
CA TRP A 168 32.79 92.67 -1.30
C TRP A 168 31.77 91.53 -1.18
N GLN A 169 30.69 91.76 -0.44
CA GLN A 169 29.66 90.75 -0.19
C GLN A 169 28.87 90.43 -1.48
N ARG A 170 28.62 91.45 -2.32
CA ARG A 170 28.03 91.25 -3.66
C ARG A 170 28.96 90.51 -4.60
N ALA A 171 30.27 90.79 -4.58
CA ALA A 171 31.25 90.08 -5.39
C ALA A 171 31.37 88.59 -5.01
N LEU A 172 31.35 88.29 -3.70
CA LEU A 172 31.39 86.91 -3.20
C LEU A 172 30.14 86.10 -3.58
N LEU A 173 28.95 86.69 -3.43
CA LEU A 173 27.69 86.05 -3.84
C LEU A 173 27.63 85.81 -5.36
N LEU A 174 28.15 86.75 -6.14
CA LEU A 174 28.24 86.61 -7.59
C LEU A 174 29.25 85.54 -8.01
N HIS A 175 30.36 85.37 -7.27
CA HIS A 175 31.30 84.28 -7.49
C HIS A 175 30.66 82.92 -7.19
N ARG A 176 30.00 82.79 -6.04
CA ARG A 176 29.26 81.57 -5.68
C ARG A 176 28.21 81.25 -6.74
N ALA A 177 27.41 82.23 -7.17
CA ALA A 177 26.41 82.01 -8.23
C ALA A 177 27.03 81.54 -9.57
N LYS A 178 28.26 81.97 -9.89
CA LYS A 178 28.99 81.51 -11.09
C LYS A 178 29.52 80.09 -10.92
N GLU A 179 30.00 79.73 -9.74
CA GLU A 179 30.44 78.36 -9.41
C GLU A 179 29.26 77.39 -9.49
N GLU A 180 28.13 77.73 -8.88
CA GLU A 180 26.89 76.94 -8.95
C GLU A 180 26.41 76.79 -10.40
N LEU A 181 26.45 77.87 -11.20
CA LEU A 181 26.08 77.80 -12.61
C LEU A 181 27.04 76.90 -13.42
N ALA A 182 28.34 76.92 -13.08
CA ALA A 182 29.34 76.04 -13.71
C ALA A 182 29.14 74.58 -13.30
N GLU A 183 28.81 74.32 -12.03
CA GLU A 183 28.51 72.99 -11.50
C GLU A 183 27.23 72.42 -12.12
N VAL A 184 26.17 73.22 -12.21
CA VAL A 184 24.91 72.82 -12.88
C VAL A 184 25.17 72.54 -14.36
N ARG A 185 25.99 73.35 -15.05
CA ARG A 185 26.36 73.09 -16.45
C ARG A 185 27.16 71.80 -16.62
N SER A 186 28.11 71.54 -15.73
CA SER A 186 28.87 70.29 -15.69
C SER A 186 27.95 69.08 -15.46
N SER A 187 27.03 69.22 -14.50
CA SER A 187 26.02 68.19 -14.19
C SER A 187 25.08 67.93 -15.36
N CYS A 188 24.63 68.97 -16.05
CA CYS A 188 23.79 68.87 -17.24
C CYS A 188 24.53 68.13 -18.38
N SER A 189 25.81 68.44 -18.59
CA SER A 189 26.66 67.77 -19.60
C SER A 189 26.91 66.30 -19.25
N SER A 190 27.14 66.01 -17.97
CA SER A 190 27.30 64.64 -17.47
C SER A 190 26.02 63.82 -17.64
N LEU A 191 24.86 64.40 -17.29
CA LEU A 191 23.55 63.79 -17.45
C LEU A 191 23.23 63.53 -18.92
N GLN A 192 23.55 64.47 -19.81
CA GLN A 192 23.39 64.30 -21.25
C GLN A 192 24.23 63.11 -21.77
N GLY A 193 25.49 63.01 -21.35
CA GLY A 193 26.34 61.86 -21.69
C GLY A 193 25.81 60.54 -21.12
N ALA A 194 25.23 60.56 -19.91
CA ALA A 194 24.60 59.38 -19.32
C ALA A 194 23.35 58.95 -20.08
N TYR A 195 22.53 59.90 -20.52
CA TYR A 195 21.35 59.65 -21.36
C TYR A 195 21.73 59.04 -22.71
N GLN A 196 22.76 59.57 -23.39
CA GLN A 196 23.26 58.99 -24.64
C GLN A 196 23.78 57.56 -24.46
N ARG A 197 24.57 57.30 -23.41
CA ARG A 197 25.03 55.92 -23.10
C ARG A 197 23.87 54.96 -22.86
N LEU A 198 22.81 55.42 -22.18
CA LEU A 198 21.61 54.62 -21.96
C LEU A 198 20.86 54.37 -23.27
N GLN A 199 20.74 55.39 -24.12
CA GLN A 199 20.10 55.30 -25.42
C GLN A 199 20.84 54.32 -26.35
N ASP A 200 22.17 54.42 -26.45
CA ASP A 200 22.99 53.52 -27.24
C ASP A 200 22.87 52.08 -26.75
N LYS A 201 22.89 51.88 -25.43
CA LYS A 201 22.69 50.56 -24.83
C LYS A 201 21.31 49.99 -25.13
N TYR A 202 20.26 50.80 -25.01
CA TYR A 202 18.89 50.38 -25.34
C TYR A 202 18.76 50.00 -26.82
N LEU A 203 19.28 50.82 -27.73
CA LEU A 203 19.22 50.58 -29.17
C LEU A 203 20.02 49.33 -29.57
N THR A 204 21.11 49.02 -28.87
CA THR A 204 21.94 47.85 -29.16
C THR A 204 21.38 46.57 -28.53
N ASP A 205 20.92 46.62 -27.28
CA ASP A 205 20.48 45.44 -26.53
C ASP A 205 19.07 44.96 -26.94
N LEU A 206 18.17 45.88 -27.32
CA LEU A 206 16.80 45.54 -27.70
C LEU A 206 16.71 44.55 -28.89
N PRO A 207 17.37 44.76 -30.05
CA PRO A 207 17.29 43.83 -31.16
C PRO A 207 17.86 42.45 -30.82
N VAL A 208 18.98 42.39 -30.09
CA VAL A 208 19.58 41.12 -29.64
C VAL A 208 18.64 40.37 -28.69
N SER A 209 17.95 41.09 -27.80
CA SER A 209 16.96 40.48 -26.90
C SER A 209 15.75 39.94 -27.65
N LEU A 210 15.31 40.63 -28.72
CA LEU A 210 14.19 40.21 -29.54
C LEU A 210 14.53 38.98 -30.40
N GLU A 211 15.74 38.96 -30.98
CA GLU A 211 16.26 37.82 -31.75
C GLU A 211 16.42 36.57 -30.87
N SER A 212 17.02 36.71 -29.69
CA SER A 212 17.13 35.59 -28.74
C SER A 212 15.77 35.08 -28.28
N LEU A 213 14.80 35.97 -28.04
CA LEU A 213 13.43 35.58 -27.69
C LEU A 213 12.73 34.84 -28.84
N GLN A 214 12.96 35.26 -30.08
CA GLN A 214 12.45 34.56 -31.27
C GLN A 214 13.09 33.18 -31.43
N GLU A 215 14.40 33.06 -31.23
CA GLU A 215 15.10 31.78 -31.25
C GLU A 215 14.57 30.83 -30.17
N HIS A 216 14.35 31.34 -28.95
CA HIS A 216 13.75 30.56 -27.87
C HIS A 216 12.34 30.06 -28.23
N ARG A 217 11.50 30.91 -28.84
CA ARG A 217 10.16 30.49 -29.31
C ARG A 217 10.24 29.42 -30.40
N TYR A 218 11.18 29.54 -31.33
CA TYR A 218 11.38 28.54 -32.38
C TYR A 218 11.84 27.20 -31.80
N ARG A 219 12.84 27.20 -30.91
CA ARG A 219 13.30 26.00 -30.22
C ARG A 219 12.18 25.35 -29.41
N GLN A 220 11.37 26.16 -28.72
CA GLN A 220 10.20 25.65 -28.00
C GLN A 220 9.19 25.00 -28.95
N ALA A 221 8.84 25.66 -30.06
CA ALA A 221 7.90 25.11 -31.04
C ALA A 221 8.38 23.79 -31.65
N LEU A 222 9.69 23.67 -31.91
CA LEU A 222 10.29 22.44 -32.43
C LEU A 222 10.19 21.29 -31.40
N VAL A 223 10.54 21.55 -30.14
CA VAL A 223 10.46 20.53 -29.07
C VAL A 223 9.02 20.10 -28.84
N VAL A 224 8.08 21.05 -28.84
CA VAL A 224 6.64 20.76 -28.74
C VAL A 224 6.20 19.87 -29.91
N GLY A 225 6.54 20.25 -31.15
CA GLY A 225 6.20 19.45 -32.33
C GLY A 225 6.80 18.04 -32.32
N GLN A 226 8.04 17.87 -31.83
CA GLN A 226 8.65 16.54 -31.66
C GLN A 226 7.89 15.71 -30.63
N MET A 227 7.55 16.31 -29.48
CA MET A 227 6.82 15.62 -28.41
C MET A 227 5.40 15.25 -28.85
N ASP A 228 4.74 16.12 -29.62
CA ASP A 228 3.45 15.86 -30.22
C ASP A 228 3.52 14.69 -31.21
N GLY A 229 4.57 14.62 -32.03
CA GLY A 229 4.82 13.48 -32.92
C GLY A 229 4.98 12.15 -32.16
N HIS A 230 5.77 12.13 -31.09
CA HIS A 230 5.92 10.93 -30.24
C HIS A 230 4.62 10.56 -29.53
N LEU A 231 3.88 11.54 -29.02
CA LEU A 231 2.60 11.31 -28.37
C LEU A 231 1.57 10.75 -29.36
N GLN A 232 1.56 11.26 -30.60
CA GLN A 232 0.71 10.79 -31.66
C GLN A 232 1.05 9.35 -32.05
N GLN A 233 2.34 9.01 -32.20
CA GLN A 233 2.76 7.64 -32.47
C GLN A 233 2.28 6.66 -31.38
N HIS A 234 2.49 7.00 -30.10
CA HIS A 234 2.01 6.16 -29.01
C HIS A 234 0.48 6.04 -28.99
N ARG A 235 -0.23 7.12 -29.31
CA ARG A 235 -1.69 7.10 -29.42
C ARG A 235 -2.13 6.14 -30.54
N ASP A 236 -1.47 6.17 -31.69
CA ASP A 236 -1.76 5.29 -32.83
C ASP A 236 -1.44 3.83 -32.50
N GLU A 237 -0.33 3.56 -31.80
CA GLU A 237 0.02 2.22 -31.29
C GLU A 237 -1.06 1.69 -30.34
N ILE A 238 -1.53 2.52 -29.39
CA ILE A 238 -2.60 2.16 -28.45
C ILE A 238 -3.89 1.85 -29.21
N TYR A 239 -4.27 2.66 -30.22
CA TYR A 239 -5.46 2.39 -31.02
C TYR A 239 -5.36 1.07 -31.78
N HIS A 240 -4.20 0.78 -32.39
CA HIS A 240 -3.97 -0.50 -33.07
C HIS A 240 -4.07 -1.68 -32.08
N PHE A 241 -3.49 -1.57 -30.88
CA PHE A 241 -3.61 -2.61 -29.86
C PHE A 241 -5.05 -2.79 -29.37
N GLN A 242 -5.78 -1.70 -29.13
CA GLN A 242 -7.20 -1.77 -28.73
C GLN A 242 -8.04 -2.47 -29.79
N GLN A 243 -7.83 -2.16 -31.06
CA GLN A 243 -8.52 -2.82 -32.16
C GLN A 243 -8.18 -4.32 -32.24
N GLY A 244 -6.90 -4.67 -32.07
CA GLY A 244 -6.45 -6.06 -32.00
C GLY A 244 -7.08 -6.82 -30.84
N LEU A 245 -7.18 -6.19 -29.67
CA LEU A 245 -7.84 -6.75 -28.49
C LEU A 245 -9.34 -6.97 -28.74
N ALA A 246 -10.05 -5.97 -29.28
CA ALA A 246 -11.47 -6.08 -29.61
C ALA A 246 -11.75 -7.23 -30.59
N CYS A 247 -10.95 -7.35 -31.66
CA CYS A 247 -11.05 -8.47 -32.60
C CYS A 247 -10.79 -9.83 -31.93
N SER A 248 -9.79 -9.91 -31.04
CA SER A 248 -9.50 -11.14 -30.30
C SER A 248 -10.61 -11.50 -29.30
N GLU A 249 -11.23 -10.49 -28.67
CA GLU A 249 -12.36 -10.65 -27.76
C GLU A 249 -13.57 -11.19 -28.50
N GLU A 250 -13.94 -10.59 -29.63
CA GLU A 250 -15.03 -11.09 -30.48
C GLU A 250 -14.79 -12.54 -30.93
N LYS A 251 -13.56 -12.87 -31.33
CA LYS A 251 -13.18 -14.23 -31.70
C LYS A 251 -13.30 -15.20 -30.53
N MET A 252 -12.83 -14.82 -29.35
CA MET A 252 -12.94 -15.66 -28.13
C MET A 252 -14.39 -15.84 -27.70
N ALA A 253 -15.20 -14.78 -27.77
CA ALA A 253 -16.62 -14.83 -27.46
C ALA A 253 -17.36 -15.77 -28.43
N TYR A 254 -17.05 -15.70 -29.72
CA TYR A 254 -17.60 -16.61 -30.73
C TYR A 254 -17.19 -18.07 -30.48
N LEU A 255 -15.91 -18.33 -30.19
CA LEU A 255 -15.43 -19.68 -29.88
C LEU A 255 -16.09 -20.25 -28.61
N SER A 256 -16.24 -19.43 -27.57
CA SER A 256 -16.95 -19.80 -26.34
C SER A 256 -18.40 -20.18 -26.64
N TYR A 257 -19.08 -19.39 -27.48
CA TYR A 257 -20.46 -19.68 -27.90
C TYR A 257 -20.56 -21.01 -28.67
N GLU A 258 -19.67 -21.27 -29.63
CA GLU A 258 -19.67 -22.55 -30.36
C GLU A 258 -19.36 -23.73 -29.43
N GLN A 259 -18.40 -23.62 -28.51
CA GLN A 259 -18.11 -24.66 -27.51
C GLN A 259 -19.32 -24.92 -26.60
N ALA A 260 -20.00 -23.86 -26.14
CA ALA A 260 -21.20 -23.99 -25.32
C ALA A 260 -22.33 -24.68 -26.08
N LYS A 261 -22.47 -24.40 -27.38
CA LYS A 261 -23.46 -25.03 -28.26
C LYS A 261 -23.18 -26.52 -28.47
N GLU A 262 -21.92 -26.90 -28.68
CA GLU A 262 -21.51 -28.31 -28.76
C GLU A 262 -21.81 -29.05 -27.45
N LEU A 263 -21.45 -28.46 -26.31
CA LEU A 263 -21.77 -29.00 -24.98
C LEU A 263 -23.28 -29.14 -24.76
N TRP A 264 -24.07 -28.16 -25.20
CA TRP A 264 -25.53 -28.22 -25.10
C TRP A 264 -26.11 -29.41 -25.87
N GLY A 265 -25.59 -29.69 -27.07
CA GLY A 265 -25.97 -30.88 -27.84
C GLY A 265 -25.72 -32.18 -27.07
N VAL A 266 -24.56 -32.31 -26.42
CA VAL A 266 -24.24 -33.49 -25.58
C VAL A 266 -25.17 -33.60 -24.38
N VAL A 267 -25.47 -32.47 -23.73
CA VAL A 267 -26.40 -32.43 -22.58
C VAL A 267 -27.79 -32.90 -22.98
N GLU A 268 -28.32 -32.47 -24.14
CA GLU A 268 -29.63 -32.92 -24.61
C GLU A 268 -29.65 -34.42 -24.94
N VAL A 269 -28.55 -34.98 -25.48
CA VAL A 269 -28.43 -36.43 -25.66
C VAL A 269 -28.44 -37.15 -24.30
N LEU A 270 -27.68 -36.65 -23.31
CA LEU A 270 -27.65 -37.22 -21.96
C LEU A 270 -29.02 -37.15 -21.29
N LYS A 271 -29.72 -36.02 -21.42
CA LYS A 271 -31.09 -35.84 -20.92
C LYS A 271 -32.06 -36.82 -21.56
N GLY A 272 -31.97 -37.04 -22.88
CA GLY A 272 -32.77 -38.06 -23.57
C GLY A 272 -32.47 -39.48 -23.09
N ARG A 273 -31.20 -39.79 -22.80
CA ARG A 273 -30.82 -41.09 -22.22
C ARG A 273 -31.30 -41.24 -20.78
N LEU A 274 -31.22 -40.17 -19.98
CA LEU A 274 -31.73 -40.16 -18.61
C LEU A 274 -33.24 -40.36 -18.59
N ALA A 275 -34.00 -39.67 -19.44
CA ALA A 275 -35.45 -39.85 -19.54
C ALA A 275 -35.84 -41.30 -19.93
N LYS A 276 -35.05 -41.95 -20.80
CA LYS A 276 -35.24 -43.39 -21.12
C LYS A 276 -34.95 -44.28 -19.91
N LEU A 277 -33.85 -44.05 -19.20
CA LEU A 277 -33.52 -44.81 -17.99
C LEU A 277 -34.55 -44.59 -16.88
N GLU A 278 -35.04 -43.37 -16.72
CA GLU A 278 -36.08 -43.01 -15.77
C GLU A 278 -37.40 -43.70 -16.11
N ALA A 279 -37.80 -43.74 -17.38
CA ALA A 279 -38.98 -44.50 -17.82
C ALA A 279 -38.85 -46.01 -17.55
N LEU A 280 -37.66 -46.58 -17.81
CA LEU A 280 -37.36 -47.99 -17.47
C LEU A 280 -37.40 -48.22 -15.95
N GLN A 281 -36.83 -47.30 -15.18
CA GLN A 281 -36.85 -47.34 -13.73
C GLN A 281 -38.27 -47.26 -13.20
N GLN A 282 -39.11 -46.36 -13.72
CA GLN A 282 -40.50 -46.18 -13.30
C GLN A 282 -41.36 -47.41 -13.63
N ALA A 283 -41.19 -48.01 -14.82
CA ALA A 283 -41.88 -49.25 -15.18
C ALA A 283 -41.49 -50.43 -14.28
N THR A 284 -40.20 -50.52 -13.92
CA THR A 284 -39.68 -51.55 -13.02
C THR A 284 -40.11 -51.30 -11.57
N GLN A 285 -40.09 -50.04 -11.12
CA GLN A 285 -40.58 -49.62 -9.81
C GLN A 285 -42.05 -49.97 -9.66
N VAL A 286 -42.92 -49.64 -10.62
CA VAL A 286 -44.35 -50.00 -10.56
C VAL A 286 -44.55 -51.52 -10.45
N ALA A 287 -43.78 -52.31 -11.19
CA ALA A 287 -43.83 -53.77 -11.10
C ALA A 287 -43.32 -54.33 -9.75
N VAL A 288 -42.25 -53.74 -9.21
CA VAL A 288 -41.68 -54.13 -7.90
C VAL A 288 -42.56 -53.63 -6.75
N THR A 289 -43.08 -52.41 -6.79
CA THR A 289 -44.01 -51.88 -5.80
C THR A 289 -45.33 -52.66 -5.80
N ALA A 290 -45.83 -53.08 -6.97
CA ALA A 290 -46.98 -53.99 -7.04
C ALA A 290 -46.70 -55.35 -6.37
N ARG A 291 -45.47 -55.88 -6.46
CA ARG A 291 -45.05 -57.08 -5.71
C ARG A 291 -44.86 -56.83 -4.21
N VAL A 292 -44.25 -55.71 -3.83
CA VAL A 292 -43.92 -55.37 -2.43
C VAL A 292 -45.18 -55.15 -1.57
N TRP A 293 -46.27 -54.63 -2.14
CA TRP A 293 -47.56 -54.54 -1.42
C TRP A 293 -48.22 -55.91 -1.13
N SER A 294 -47.62 -57.02 -1.60
CA SER A 294 -48.17 -58.37 -1.45
C SER A 294 -47.62 -59.19 -0.26
N GLY A 295 -46.68 -58.69 0.55
CA GLY A 295 -46.26 -59.45 1.74
C GLY A 295 -45.21 -58.82 2.68
N PRO A 296 -45.37 -58.90 4.01
CA PRO A 296 -44.47 -58.30 5.01
C PRO A 296 -43.10 -58.99 5.17
N ARG A 297 -42.78 -60.02 4.36
CA ARG A 297 -41.50 -60.75 4.43
C ARG A 297 -40.36 -60.12 3.61
N GLU A 298 -40.64 -59.08 2.81
CA GLU A 298 -39.63 -58.46 1.92
C GLU A 298 -38.96 -57.19 2.48
N LEU A 299 -39.22 -56.81 3.74
CA LEU A 299 -38.54 -55.68 4.40
C LEU A 299 -37.11 -56.00 4.89
N LEU A 300 -36.82 -57.30 5.07
CA LEU A 300 -35.50 -57.79 5.50
C LEU A 300 -34.37 -57.42 4.53
N PRO A 301 -34.48 -57.60 3.19
CA PRO A 301 -33.43 -57.18 2.26
C PRO A 301 -33.23 -55.67 2.20
N CYS A 302 -34.27 -54.85 2.43
CA CYS A 302 -34.14 -53.39 2.53
C CYS A 302 -33.31 -52.97 3.74
N LEU A 303 -33.55 -53.58 4.91
CA LEU A 303 -32.76 -53.30 6.12
C LEU A 303 -31.30 -53.74 5.96
N MET A 304 -31.07 -54.90 5.34
CA MET A 304 -29.70 -55.37 5.05
C MET A 304 -28.99 -54.47 4.03
N SER A 305 -29.70 -53.99 3.02
CA SER A 305 -29.17 -53.03 2.05
C SER A 305 -28.85 -51.68 2.71
N LEU A 306 -29.72 -51.17 3.58
CA LEU A 306 -29.48 -49.95 4.34
C LEU A 306 -28.25 -50.07 5.27
N LEU A 307 -28.13 -51.20 5.98
CA LEU A 307 -26.95 -51.53 6.80
C LEU A 307 -25.68 -51.62 5.97
N LEU A 308 -25.76 -52.22 4.78
CA LEU A 308 -24.62 -52.34 3.87
C LEU A 308 -24.19 -50.98 3.30
N VAL A 309 -25.14 -50.14 2.90
CA VAL A 309 -24.89 -48.76 2.44
C VAL A 309 -24.26 -47.92 3.54
N LEU A 310 -24.77 -48.04 4.78
CA LEU A 310 -24.21 -47.35 5.94
C LEU A 310 -22.77 -47.81 6.22
N ALA A 311 -22.50 -49.12 6.16
CA ALA A 311 -21.15 -49.67 6.34
C ALA A 311 -20.20 -49.21 5.23
N CYS A 312 -20.63 -49.20 3.96
CA CYS A 312 -19.85 -48.71 2.83
C CYS A 312 -19.58 -47.20 2.93
N ALA A 313 -20.55 -46.40 3.39
CA ALA A 313 -20.36 -44.96 3.62
C ALA A 313 -19.33 -44.70 4.72
N VAL A 314 -19.39 -45.44 5.84
CA VAL A 314 -18.38 -45.37 6.90
C VAL A 314 -17.00 -45.76 6.37
N LEU A 315 -16.89 -46.84 5.59
CA LEU A 315 -15.63 -47.25 4.98
C LEU A 315 -15.07 -46.21 4.00
N ALA A 316 -15.92 -45.59 3.18
CA ALA A 316 -15.54 -44.54 2.24
C ALA A 316 -15.10 -43.26 2.96
N CYS A 317 -15.77 -42.88 4.05
CA CYS A 317 -15.33 -41.79 4.93
C CYS A 317 -13.96 -42.07 5.55
N VAL A 318 -13.72 -43.29 6.01
CA VAL A 318 -12.40 -43.69 6.56
C VAL A 318 -11.34 -43.67 5.46
N SER A 319 -11.65 -44.15 4.25
CA SER A 319 -10.72 -44.18 3.11
C SER A 319 -10.39 -42.77 2.58
N THR A 320 -11.37 -41.87 2.50
CA THR A 320 -11.16 -40.47 2.10
C THR A 320 -10.33 -39.71 3.13
N VAL A 321 -10.53 -39.94 4.43
CA VAL A 321 -9.67 -39.38 5.50
C VAL A 321 -8.25 -39.94 5.45
N CYS A 322 -8.09 -41.21 5.06
CA CYS A 322 -6.79 -41.88 4.94
C CYS A 322 -6.02 -41.49 3.65
N SER A 323 -6.74 -41.11 2.59
CA SER A 323 -6.15 -40.82 1.27
C SER A 323 -5.84 -39.34 1.01
N CYS A 324 -6.20 -38.42 1.91
CA CYS A 324 -5.91 -37.00 1.76
C CYS A 324 -4.43 -36.67 2.10
N PRO A 325 -3.60 -36.21 1.14
CA PRO A 325 -2.23 -35.76 1.40
C PRO A 325 -2.27 -34.33 1.94
N LEU A 326 -2.54 -34.19 3.24
CA LEU A 326 -2.47 -32.92 3.97
C LEU A 326 -1.20 -32.88 4.84
N PRO A 327 -0.67 -31.67 5.12
CA PRO A 327 0.73 -31.48 5.50
C PRO A 327 1.10 -32.22 6.80
N GLN A 328 2.35 -32.66 6.82
CA GLN A 328 2.98 -33.66 7.71
C GLN A 328 2.76 -33.49 9.23
N ALA A 329 2.30 -32.32 9.69
CA ALA A 329 1.92 -32.08 11.10
C ALA A 329 0.58 -32.73 11.51
N ALA A 330 -0.33 -33.04 10.56
CA ALA A 330 -1.65 -33.59 10.86
C ALA A 330 -1.67 -35.12 11.01
N TRP A 331 -0.65 -35.84 10.51
CA TRP A 331 -0.60 -37.31 10.56
C TRP A 331 -0.43 -37.85 11.98
N HIS A 332 0.42 -37.20 12.79
CA HIS A 332 0.58 -37.59 14.19
C HIS A 332 -0.71 -37.39 14.98
N LEU A 333 -1.38 -36.24 14.81
CA LEU A 333 -2.64 -35.95 15.50
C LEU A 333 -3.75 -36.95 15.12
N ARG A 334 -3.82 -37.36 13.85
CA ARG A 334 -4.77 -38.37 13.37
C ARG A 334 -4.49 -39.76 13.92
N MET A 335 -3.23 -40.20 13.96
CA MET A 335 -2.86 -41.46 14.61
C MET A 335 -3.16 -41.43 16.11
N PHE A 336 -2.92 -40.30 16.78
CA PHE A 336 -3.31 -40.11 18.18
C PHE A 336 -4.83 -40.21 18.38
N ILE A 337 -5.65 -39.57 17.54
CA ILE A 337 -7.11 -39.64 17.63
C ILE A 337 -7.63 -41.06 17.34
N MET A 338 -7.09 -41.75 16.34
CA MET A 338 -7.49 -43.13 16.05
C MET A 338 -7.08 -44.06 17.20
N LEU A 339 -5.89 -43.86 17.80
CA LEU A 339 -5.40 -44.64 18.93
C LEU A 339 -6.20 -44.36 20.21
N THR A 340 -6.63 -43.12 20.45
CA THR A 340 -7.52 -42.81 21.58
C THR A 340 -8.92 -43.37 21.38
N VAL A 341 -9.48 -43.34 20.17
CA VAL A 341 -10.77 -43.98 19.87
C VAL A 341 -10.69 -45.49 20.01
N LEU A 342 -9.63 -46.14 19.49
CA LEU A 342 -9.37 -47.57 19.68
C LEU A 342 -9.15 -47.93 21.15
N GLY A 343 -8.39 -47.12 21.88
CA GLY A 343 -8.15 -47.30 23.31
C GLY A 343 -9.43 -47.15 24.15
N LEU A 344 -10.25 -46.12 23.87
CA LEU A 344 -11.55 -45.92 24.50
C LEU A 344 -12.52 -47.04 24.14
N GLY A 345 -12.52 -47.52 22.90
CA GLY A 345 -13.30 -48.68 22.47
C GLY A 345 -12.89 -49.96 23.20
N ALA A 346 -11.59 -50.21 23.35
CA ALA A 346 -11.08 -51.35 24.10
C ALA A 346 -11.37 -51.24 25.60
N LEU A 347 -11.29 -50.04 26.19
CA LEU A 347 -11.67 -49.78 27.57
C LEU A 347 -13.18 -49.92 27.79
N ALA A 348 -14.00 -49.46 26.85
CA ALA A 348 -15.44 -49.65 26.87
C ALA A 348 -15.78 -51.15 26.74
N TRP A 349 -15.08 -51.89 25.87
CA TRP A 349 -15.23 -53.34 25.74
C TRP A 349 -14.80 -54.09 27.01
N GLN A 350 -13.68 -53.69 27.62
CA GLN A 350 -13.21 -54.22 28.89
C GLN A 350 -14.19 -53.92 30.03
N LYS A 351 -14.71 -52.70 30.09
CA LYS A 351 -15.73 -52.27 31.06
C LYS A 351 -17.06 -53.00 30.82
N GLN A 352 -17.44 -53.23 29.56
CA GLN A 352 -18.63 -53.99 29.19
C GLN A 352 -18.45 -55.48 29.52
N ARG A 353 -17.25 -56.03 29.37
CA ARG A 353 -16.92 -57.39 29.86
C ARG A 353 -16.93 -57.47 31.38
N ALA A 354 -16.40 -56.47 32.07
CA ALA A 354 -16.40 -56.43 33.54
C ALA A 354 -17.83 -56.30 34.09
N THR A 355 -18.66 -55.44 33.50
CA THR A 355 -20.08 -55.29 33.85
C THR A 355 -20.88 -56.53 33.47
N ALA A 356 -20.66 -57.14 32.31
CA ALA A 356 -21.25 -58.43 31.95
C ALA A 356 -20.81 -59.57 32.90
N ALA A 357 -19.57 -59.52 33.42
CA ALA A 357 -19.04 -60.47 34.41
C ALA A 357 -19.58 -60.25 35.84
N THR A 358 -20.09 -59.06 36.17
CA THR A 358 -20.80 -58.80 37.44
C THR A 358 -22.32 -58.96 37.32
N ASP A 359 -22.90 -58.66 36.15
CA ASP A 359 -24.35 -58.67 35.93
C ASP A 359 -24.91 -60.06 35.57
N TRP A 360 -24.11 -61.01 35.08
CA TRP A 360 -24.60 -62.38 34.88
C TRP A 360 -25.03 -63.04 36.19
N GLN A 361 -24.46 -62.63 37.34
CA GLN A 361 -24.89 -63.12 38.66
C GLN A 361 -26.24 -62.52 39.11
N VAL A 362 -26.65 -61.39 38.54
CA VAL A 362 -27.92 -60.70 38.85
C VAL A 362 -29.05 -61.16 37.93
N TRP A 363 -28.74 -61.60 36.70
CA TRP A 363 -29.72 -62.08 35.73
C TRP A 363 -30.02 -63.58 35.77
N VAL A 364 -29.32 -64.38 36.58
CA VAL A 364 -29.74 -65.78 36.82
C VAL A 364 -30.95 -65.78 37.76
N PRO A 365 -32.15 -66.21 37.29
CA PRO A 365 -33.34 -66.26 38.12
C PRO A 365 -33.11 -67.18 39.33
N SER A 366 -33.57 -66.77 40.52
CA SER A 366 -33.45 -67.50 41.80
C SER A 366 -33.99 -68.94 41.79
N ARG A 367 -34.70 -69.36 40.73
CA ARG A 367 -35.14 -70.74 40.49
C ARG A 367 -34.02 -71.76 40.25
N TRP A 368 -32.83 -71.34 39.82
CA TRP A 368 -31.73 -72.26 39.48
C TRP A 368 -30.70 -72.47 40.60
N ARG A 369 -30.89 -71.85 41.78
CA ARG A 369 -29.93 -71.89 42.91
C ARG A 369 -30.25 -72.96 43.97
N LEU A 370 -31.36 -73.70 43.83
CA LEU A 370 -31.85 -74.68 44.82
C LEU A 370 -31.43 -76.14 44.57
N ASP A 371 -30.89 -76.49 43.40
CA ASP A 371 -30.60 -77.90 43.05
C ASP A 371 -29.15 -78.37 43.31
N ALA A 372 -28.29 -77.53 43.89
CA ALA A 372 -26.89 -77.90 44.18
C ALA A 372 -26.62 -78.25 45.66
N LYS A 373 -27.64 -78.26 46.53
CA LYS A 373 -27.46 -78.42 47.98
C LYS A 373 -28.37 -79.49 48.60
N ASN A 374 -28.58 -80.61 47.91
CA ASN A 374 -29.13 -81.85 48.48
C ASN A 374 -28.70 -83.08 47.68
N SER A 375 -27.44 -83.49 47.85
CA SER A 375 -27.00 -84.86 47.53
C SER A 375 -25.72 -85.19 48.32
N ARG A 376 -25.87 -85.53 49.60
CA ARG A 376 -24.84 -86.32 50.31
C ARG A 376 -25.00 -87.78 49.89
N PRO A 377 -23.93 -88.50 49.51
CA PRO A 377 -23.98 -89.94 49.37
C PRO A 377 -23.79 -90.60 50.75
N SER A 378 -24.75 -91.46 51.12
CA SER A 378 -24.61 -92.40 52.23
C SER A 378 -23.93 -93.67 51.71
N SER A 379 -22.85 -94.05 52.38
CA SER A 379 -22.03 -95.23 52.13
C SER A 379 -22.69 -96.49 52.72
N GLY A 380 -22.76 -97.56 51.93
CA GLY A 380 -23.04 -98.92 52.43
C GLY A 380 -23.36 -99.91 51.30
N GLY A 381 -22.39 -100.75 50.91
CA GLY A 381 -22.66 -102.01 50.18
C GLY A 381 -23.19 -103.10 51.13
N PRO A 382 -23.17 -104.41 50.79
CA PRO A 382 -22.64 -105.08 49.58
C PRO A 382 -23.59 -106.20 49.01
N HIS A 383 -23.03 -107.00 48.09
CA HIS A 383 -23.40 -108.37 47.67
C HIS A 383 -24.28 -108.58 46.42
N GLY A 384 -23.78 -109.47 45.55
CA GLY A 384 -24.64 -110.36 44.77
C GLY A 384 -24.21 -110.64 43.34
N ALA A 385 -23.02 -111.22 43.14
CA ALA A 385 -22.68 -111.92 41.89
C ALA A 385 -23.35 -113.31 41.86
N GLY A 386 -23.89 -113.69 40.70
CA GLY A 386 -24.43 -115.02 40.38
C GLY A 386 -24.85 -115.00 38.91
N VAL A 387 -23.94 -115.19 37.96
CA VAL A 387 -23.59 -116.48 37.33
C VAL A 387 -24.73 -117.02 36.43
N LEU A 388 -24.48 -116.88 35.12
CA LEU A 388 -24.74 -117.79 33.96
C LEU A 388 -25.19 -119.24 34.27
N PRO A 389 -25.57 -120.10 33.29
CA PRO A 389 -25.40 -120.01 31.82
C PRO A 389 -26.62 -120.51 30.99
N ALA A 390 -26.42 -120.50 29.67
CA ALA A 390 -26.91 -121.42 28.63
C ALA A 390 -28.42 -121.75 28.54
#